data_AF-A0A261DAM7-F1
#
_entry.id   AF-A0A261DAM7-F1
#
_cell.length_a   1.000
_cell.length_b   1.000
_cell.length_c   1.000
_cell.angle_alpha   90.00
_cell.angle_beta   90.00
_cell.angle_gamma   90.00
#
_symmetry.space_group_name_H-M   'P 1'
#
loop_
_entity.id
_entity.type
_entity.pdbx_description
1 polymer ?
#
loop_
_entity_poly.entity_id
_entity_poly.type
_entity_poly.pdbx_seq_one_letter_code
_entity_poly.pdbx_strand_id
1 'polypeptide(L)'
;MDGYTRSLNIEFLDILAKEQLVTDLQISHIKLKLAENDFFNTIIEEGIINNEMIIEILYKYKLLPLLSVQESQVKIYDYSKIDQYVRNGYFIYENDESNEVLAINDLAYLGKLSAIHYNVQIKLVRKNDFYQLLERNFSHLNIIKSKYFLEFLSLYMIAKNINYTKSIIIFFLIYFAILLNFKHLFHIINIICYFSQNILKIILFNQAAITPDTIFKISDLYSNDSLPIYTILLPLYQESGKLKSIISCIANINYPKHVNSG
;
A
#
# COMPACT_ATOMS: atom_id res chain seq x y z
N MET A 1 -32.96 2.80 -1.58
CA MET A 1 -31.87 3.49 -2.30
C MET A 1 -31.71 3.04 -3.75
N ASP A 2 -32.27 1.90 -4.19
CA ASP A 2 -32.33 1.54 -5.62
C ASP A 2 -32.94 2.63 -6.52
N GLY A 3 -33.86 3.44 -5.99
CA GLY A 3 -34.38 4.60 -6.69
C GLY A 3 -33.38 5.76 -6.85
N TYR A 4 -32.48 5.98 -5.87
CA TYR A 4 -31.51 7.08 -5.88
C TYR A 4 -30.32 6.78 -6.78
N THR A 5 -29.77 5.57 -6.73
CA THR A 5 -28.74 5.13 -7.68
C THR A 5 -29.30 5.06 -9.10
N ARG A 6 -30.53 4.58 -9.28
CA ARG A 6 -31.17 4.54 -10.61
C ARG A 6 -31.49 5.94 -11.15
N SER A 7 -31.95 6.89 -10.32
CA SER A 7 -32.15 8.28 -10.76
C SER A 7 -30.84 8.95 -11.11
N LEU A 8 -29.80 8.77 -10.29
CA LEU A 8 -28.45 9.30 -10.54
C LEU A 8 -27.87 8.73 -11.85
N ASN A 9 -28.04 7.43 -12.11
CA ASN A 9 -27.53 6.79 -13.33
C ASN A 9 -28.22 7.32 -14.60
N ILE A 10 -29.54 7.55 -14.54
CA ILE A 10 -30.30 8.11 -15.67
C ILE A 10 -29.87 9.55 -15.92
N GLU A 11 -29.82 10.37 -14.87
CA GLU A 11 -29.42 11.78 -14.96
C GLU A 11 -27.96 11.92 -15.45
N PHE A 12 -27.07 11.02 -15.03
CA PHE A 12 -25.69 10.99 -15.50
C PHE A 12 -25.59 10.58 -16.98
N LEU A 13 -26.37 9.58 -17.44
CA LEU A 13 -26.41 9.21 -18.87
C LEU A 13 -26.84 10.37 -19.77
N ASP A 14 -27.85 11.13 -19.34
CA ASP A 14 -28.34 12.29 -20.10
C ASP A 14 -27.27 13.39 -20.18
N ILE A 15 -26.50 13.59 -19.12
CA ILE A 15 -25.36 14.52 -19.10
C ILE A 15 -24.25 14.04 -20.04
N LEU A 16 -23.92 12.76 -20.02
CA LEU A 16 -22.90 12.18 -20.89
C LEU A 16 -23.25 12.31 -22.38
N ALA A 17 -24.52 12.09 -22.71
CA ALA A 17 -25.04 12.30 -24.07
C ALA A 17 -24.97 13.78 -24.47
N LYS A 18 -25.33 14.69 -23.55
CA LYS A 18 -25.34 16.15 -23.80
C LYS A 18 -23.94 16.73 -24.02
N GLU A 19 -22.93 16.25 -23.29
CA GLU A 19 -21.54 16.70 -23.45
C GLU A 19 -20.81 15.98 -24.61
N GLN A 20 -21.50 15.13 -25.38
CA GLN A 20 -20.93 14.33 -26.48
C GLN A 20 -19.75 13.42 -26.04
N LEU A 21 -19.70 13.05 -24.76
CA LEU A 21 -18.65 12.19 -24.20
C LEU A 21 -18.87 10.72 -24.52
N VAL A 22 -20.10 10.35 -24.87
CA VAL A 22 -20.51 8.98 -25.18
C VAL A 22 -21.41 8.99 -26.40
N THR A 23 -21.18 8.06 -27.32
CA THR A 23 -22.00 7.86 -28.53
C THR A 23 -23.28 7.08 -28.22
N ASP A 24 -24.33 7.26 -29.01
CA ASP A 24 -25.60 6.51 -28.86
C ASP A 24 -25.40 4.99 -28.91
N LEU A 25 -24.40 4.52 -29.67
CA LEU A 25 -23.97 3.12 -29.70
C LEU A 25 -23.40 2.64 -28.37
N GLN A 26 -22.54 3.44 -27.73
CA GLN A 26 -21.97 3.13 -26.42
C GLN A 26 -23.04 3.17 -25.32
N ILE A 27 -23.98 4.12 -25.37
CA ILE A 27 -25.13 4.18 -24.44
C ILE A 27 -25.99 2.93 -24.57
N SER A 28 -26.26 2.49 -25.79
CA SER A 28 -27.02 1.25 -26.05
C SER A 28 -26.27 0.02 -25.54
N HIS A 29 -24.95 -0.03 -25.68
CA HIS A 29 -24.11 -1.09 -25.14
C HIS A 29 -24.14 -1.15 -23.60
N ILE A 30 -24.01 0.01 -22.94
CA ILE A 30 -24.09 0.12 -21.47
C ILE A 30 -25.47 -0.35 -20.98
N LYS A 31 -26.56 0.06 -21.64
CA LYS A 31 -27.93 -0.34 -21.30
C LYS A 31 -28.17 -1.86 -21.41
N LEU A 32 -27.50 -2.53 -22.34
CA LEU A 32 -27.58 -3.99 -22.48
C LEU A 32 -26.82 -4.72 -21.37
N LYS A 33 -25.65 -4.23 -20.95
CA LYS A 33 -24.81 -4.84 -19.88
C LYS A 33 -25.26 -4.52 -18.46
N LEU A 34 -26.06 -3.47 -18.28
CA LEU A 34 -26.66 -3.07 -17.00
C LEU A 34 -27.53 -4.16 -16.33
N ALA A 35 -27.91 -5.21 -17.06
CA ALA A 35 -28.64 -6.35 -16.51
C ALA A 35 -27.78 -7.28 -15.62
N GLU A 36 -26.44 -7.21 -15.75
CA GLU A 36 -25.51 -8.12 -15.08
C GLU A 36 -24.55 -7.41 -14.11
N ASN A 37 -24.20 -6.14 -14.37
CA ASN A 37 -23.19 -5.37 -13.61
C ASN A 37 -23.67 -3.97 -13.19
N ASP A 38 -22.99 -3.40 -12.18
CA ASP A 38 -23.19 -2.02 -11.75
C ASP A 38 -22.85 -1.01 -12.86
N PHE A 39 -23.65 0.06 -12.96
CA PHE A 39 -23.54 1.10 -13.99
C PHE A 39 -22.13 1.72 -14.11
N PHE A 40 -21.59 2.23 -13.00
CA PHE A 40 -20.28 2.89 -13.00
C PHE A 40 -19.14 1.91 -13.24
N ASN A 41 -19.24 0.67 -12.73
CA ASN A 41 -18.27 -0.39 -13.03
C ASN A 41 -18.22 -0.68 -14.53
N THR A 42 -19.38 -0.80 -15.16
CA THR A 42 -19.48 -1.06 -16.60
C THR A 42 -18.86 0.07 -17.42
N ILE A 43 -19.07 1.34 -17.05
CA ILE A 43 -18.48 2.48 -17.78
C ILE A 43 -16.95 2.52 -17.65
N ILE A 44 -16.43 2.22 -16.46
CA ILE A 44 -14.99 2.25 -16.17
C ILE A 44 -14.28 1.05 -16.82
N GLU A 45 -14.85 -0.16 -16.73
CA GLU A 45 -14.26 -1.37 -17.33
C GLU A 45 -14.22 -1.33 -18.86
N GLU A 46 -15.26 -0.74 -19.48
CA GLU A 46 -15.29 -0.52 -20.94
C GLU A 46 -14.35 0.60 -21.40
N GLY A 47 -13.70 1.30 -20.47
CA GLY A 47 -12.74 2.36 -20.76
C GLY A 47 -13.37 3.59 -21.44
N ILE A 48 -14.69 3.76 -21.33
CA ILE A 48 -15.42 4.86 -21.99
C ILE A 48 -15.05 6.17 -21.30
N ILE A 49 -15.02 6.17 -19.96
CA ILE A 49 -14.69 7.36 -19.16
C ILE A 49 -13.86 6.94 -17.94
N ASN A 50 -12.79 7.68 -17.68
CA ASN A 50 -11.94 7.47 -16.51
C ASN A 50 -12.66 7.93 -15.23
N ASN A 51 -12.44 7.22 -14.11
CA ASN A 51 -13.07 7.53 -12.82
C ASN A 51 -12.92 8.99 -12.37
N GLU A 52 -11.74 9.61 -12.55
CA GLU A 52 -11.51 11.04 -12.26
C GLU A 52 -12.43 11.96 -13.06
N MET A 53 -12.64 11.65 -14.34
CA MET A 53 -13.50 12.44 -15.21
C MET A 53 -14.96 12.31 -14.82
N ILE A 54 -15.37 11.13 -14.35
CA ILE A 54 -16.71 10.90 -13.78
C ILE A 54 -16.90 11.75 -12.52
N ILE A 55 -15.92 11.79 -11.60
CA ILE A 55 -15.96 12.63 -10.39
C ILE A 55 -16.11 14.11 -10.76
N GLU A 56 -15.32 14.61 -11.71
CA GLU A 56 -15.39 16.00 -12.16
C GLU A 56 -16.75 16.34 -12.79
N ILE A 57 -17.34 15.43 -13.58
CA ILE A 57 -18.68 15.63 -14.14
C ILE A 57 -19.73 15.63 -13.04
N LEU A 58 -19.73 14.64 -12.13
CA LEU A 58 -20.68 14.58 -11.02
C LEU A 58 -20.65 15.85 -10.15
N TYR A 59 -19.45 16.40 -9.94
CA TYR A 59 -19.27 17.67 -9.25
C TYR A 59 -19.74 18.88 -10.09
N LYS A 60 -19.34 18.98 -11.36
CA LYS A 60 -19.71 20.07 -12.28
C LYS A 60 -21.23 20.23 -12.40
N TYR A 61 -21.95 19.12 -12.45
CA TYR A 61 -23.43 19.10 -12.52
C TYR A 61 -24.11 19.10 -11.16
N LYS A 62 -23.36 19.25 -10.06
CA LYS A 62 -23.87 19.31 -8.67
C LYS A 62 -24.72 18.11 -8.25
N LEU A 63 -24.46 16.94 -8.82
CA LEU A 63 -25.14 15.70 -8.45
C LEU A 63 -24.67 15.21 -7.09
N LEU A 64 -23.37 15.38 -6.79
CA LEU A 64 -22.78 15.06 -5.50
C LEU A 64 -21.79 16.15 -5.06
N PRO A 65 -21.74 16.48 -3.76
CA PRO A 65 -20.78 17.44 -3.22
C PRO A 65 -19.36 16.86 -3.21
N LEU A 66 -18.37 17.73 -3.45
CA LEU A 66 -16.94 17.39 -3.39
C LEU A 66 -16.39 17.73 -2.00
N LEU A 67 -15.72 16.77 -1.37
CA LEU A 67 -14.92 16.97 -0.17
C LEU A 67 -13.58 17.59 -0.56
N SER A 68 -13.27 18.75 0.00
CA SER A 68 -11.94 19.36 -0.15
C SER A 68 -11.05 19.04 1.05
N VAL A 69 -9.74 18.92 0.83
CA VAL A 69 -8.72 18.71 1.89
C VAL A 69 -8.74 19.84 2.94
N GLN A 70 -9.23 21.01 2.55
CA GLN A 70 -9.34 22.22 3.36
C GLN A 70 -10.49 22.15 4.39
N GLU A 71 -11.40 21.17 4.28
CA GLU A 71 -12.36 20.89 5.35
C GLU A 71 -11.61 20.44 6.60
N SER A 72 -11.54 21.37 7.56
CA SER A 72 -10.54 21.39 8.63
C SER A 72 -10.68 20.29 9.69
N GLN A 73 -11.74 19.46 9.65
CA GLN A 73 -12.01 18.47 10.72
C GLN A 73 -12.44 17.08 10.22
N VAL A 74 -11.95 16.63 9.06
CA VAL A 74 -12.17 15.24 8.64
C VAL A 74 -11.43 14.28 9.57
N LYS A 75 -12.16 13.68 10.53
CA LYS A 75 -11.65 12.65 11.45
C LYS A 75 -12.10 11.27 11.02
N ILE A 76 -11.13 10.42 10.69
CA ILE A 76 -11.35 9.03 10.26
C ILE A 76 -10.91 8.14 11.43
N TYR A 77 -11.85 7.51 12.12
CA TYR A 77 -11.55 6.82 13.39
C TYR A 77 -11.11 5.36 13.22
N ASP A 78 -11.57 4.68 12.16
CA ASP A 78 -11.41 3.23 12.07
C ASP A 78 -10.12 2.81 11.33
N TYR A 79 -8.99 2.89 12.04
CA TYR A 79 -7.69 2.45 11.51
C TYR A 79 -7.67 0.97 11.11
N SER A 80 -8.50 0.13 11.74
CA SER A 80 -8.55 -1.31 11.43
C SER A 80 -9.02 -1.59 10.00
N LYS A 81 -9.77 -0.65 9.42
CA LYS A 81 -10.31 -0.72 8.06
C LYS A 81 -9.45 -0.02 7.01
N ILE A 82 -8.23 0.45 7.35
CA ILE A 82 -7.38 1.19 6.40
C ILE A 82 -7.14 0.43 5.09
N ASP A 83 -6.91 -0.88 5.16
CA ASP A 83 -6.71 -1.72 3.97
C ASP A 83 -7.99 -1.84 3.14
N GLN A 84 -9.14 -1.92 3.80
CA GLN A 84 -10.46 -1.95 3.16
C GLN A 84 -10.75 -0.60 2.47
N TYR A 85 -10.44 0.51 3.13
CA TYR A 85 -10.62 1.86 2.59
C TYR A 85 -9.79 2.08 1.33
N VAL A 86 -8.50 1.71 1.37
CA VAL A 86 -7.61 1.83 0.21
C VAL A 86 -8.04 0.89 -0.92
N ARG A 87 -8.39 -0.36 -0.61
CA ARG A 87 -8.76 -1.36 -1.62
C ARG A 87 -10.05 -1.02 -2.36
N ASN A 88 -11.04 -0.49 -1.64
CA ASN A 88 -12.35 -0.19 -2.19
C ASN A 88 -12.53 1.30 -2.55
N GLY A 89 -11.51 2.13 -2.32
CA GLY A 89 -11.53 3.55 -2.67
C GLY A 89 -12.58 4.39 -1.94
N TYR A 90 -12.86 4.10 -0.66
CA TYR A 90 -13.78 4.89 0.15
C TYR A 90 -13.26 5.04 1.59
N PHE A 91 -13.76 6.01 2.34
CA PHE A 91 -13.61 6.05 3.79
C PHE A 91 -14.83 6.68 4.46
N ILE A 92 -15.02 6.37 5.74
CA ILE A 92 -16.09 6.95 6.57
C ILE A 92 -15.44 7.91 7.55
N TYR A 93 -16.03 9.10 7.69
CA TYR A 93 -15.58 10.12 8.63
C TYR A 93 -16.77 10.79 9.32
N GLU A 94 -16.54 11.37 10.49
CA GLU A 94 -17.53 12.26 11.12
C GLU A 94 -17.32 13.68 10.62
N ASN A 95 -18.41 14.35 10.25
CA ASN A 95 -18.39 15.79 9.96
C ASN A 95 -18.41 16.62 11.26
N ASP A 96 -18.38 17.95 11.13
CA ASP A 96 -18.44 18.89 12.26
C ASP A 96 -19.72 18.75 13.12
N GLU A 97 -20.76 18.11 12.57
CA GLU A 97 -22.06 17.86 13.23
C GLU A 97 -22.14 16.45 13.84
N SER A 98 -21.04 15.70 13.88
CA SER A 98 -20.98 14.30 14.33
C SER A 98 -21.86 13.34 13.52
N ASN A 99 -22.21 13.71 12.30
CA ASN A 99 -22.88 12.82 11.35
C ASN A 99 -21.85 11.98 10.61
N GLU A 100 -22.14 10.69 10.44
CA GLU A 100 -21.35 9.82 9.58
C GLU A 100 -21.52 10.26 8.12
N VAL A 101 -20.38 10.49 7.47
CA VAL A 101 -20.31 10.85 6.06
C VAL A 101 -19.38 9.88 5.35
N LEU A 102 -19.83 9.44 4.18
CA LEU A 102 -19.10 8.54 3.32
C LEU A 102 -18.41 9.33 2.23
N ALA A 103 -17.09 9.27 2.22
CA ALA A 103 -16.23 9.82 1.20
C ALA A 103 -15.88 8.73 0.18
N ILE A 104 -16.19 8.97 -1.09
CA ILE A 104 -15.95 8.00 -2.18
C ILE A 104 -14.97 8.60 -3.18
N ASN A 105 -13.90 7.87 -3.43
CA ASN A 105 -12.98 8.11 -4.54
C ASN A 105 -13.24 7.12 -5.68
N ASP A 106 -13.56 5.86 -5.40
CA ASP A 106 -13.89 4.87 -6.44
C ASP A 106 -15.41 4.70 -6.61
N LEU A 107 -15.95 5.19 -7.73
CA LEU A 107 -17.38 5.14 -8.01
C LEU A 107 -17.87 3.72 -8.31
N ALA A 108 -16.96 2.77 -8.54
CA ALA A 108 -17.25 1.34 -8.50
C ALA A 108 -17.99 0.92 -7.22
N TYR A 109 -17.67 1.58 -6.11
CA TYR A 109 -18.21 1.29 -4.80
C TYR A 109 -19.63 1.84 -4.60
N LEU A 110 -20.06 2.86 -5.37
CA LEU A 110 -21.43 3.41 -5.35
C LEU A 110 -22.50 2.36 -5.69
N GLY A 111 -22.22 1.46 -6.63
CA GLY A 111 -23.13 0.37 -6.97
C GLY A 111 -23.30 -0.62 -5.81
N LYS A 112 -22.21 -0.90 -5.09
CA LYS A 112 -22.17 -1.83 -3.95
C LYS A 112 -22.76 -1.25 -2.66
N LEU A 113 -22.95 0.06 -2.60
CA LEU A 113 -23.42 0.76 -1.40
C LEU A 113 -24.91 0.57 -1.08
N SER A 114 -25.72 0.21 -2.08
CA SER A 114 -27.18 -0.02 -1.91
C SER A 114 -27.51 -1.08 -0.86
N ALA A 115 -26.54 -1.95 -0.51
CA ALA A 115 -26.72 -3.04 0.45
C ALA A 115 -26.20 -2.76 1.88
N ILE A 116 -25.30 -1.79 2.11
CA ILE A 116 -24.46 -1.77 3.33
C ILE A 116 -24.68 -0.54 4.24
N HIS A 117 -25.02 0.64 3.71
CA HIS A 117 -25.08 1.88 4.53
C HIS A 117 -26.35 2.67 4.25
N TYR A 118 -27.43 2.41 5.01
CA TYR A 118 -28.77 2.85 4.65
C TYR A 118 -29.11 4.34 4.91
N ASN A 119 -28.22 5.17 5.45
CA ASN A 119 -28.54 6.57 5.82
C ASN A 119 -27.33 7.53 5.82
N VAL A 120 -26.25 7.21 5.12
CA VAL A 120 -25.00 7.98 5.20
C VAL A 120 -24.94 9.02 4.08
N GLN A 121 -24.59 10.27 4.40
CA GLN A 121 -24.38 11.31 3.39
C GLN A 121 -23.16 10.96 2.53
N ILE A 122 -23.28 11.09 1.21
CA ILE A 122 -22.20 10.75 0.28
C ILE A 122 -21.52 12.04 -0.21
N LYS A 123 -20.19 12.09 -0.09
CA LYS A 123 -19.33 13.10 -0.73
C LYS A 123 -18.31 12.42 -1.66
N LEU A 124 -17.98 13.10 -2.75
CA LEU A 124 -16.91 12.71 -3.65
C LEU A 124 -15.55 13.20 -3.12
N VAL A 125 -14.48 12.45 -3.38
CA VAL A 125 -13.12 12.86 -3.05
C VAL A 125 -12.21 12.57 -4.24
N ARG A 126 -11.37 13.53 -4.62
CA ARG A 126 -10.33 13.29 -5.63
C ARG A 126 -9.30 12.30 -5.11
N LYS A 127 -8.65 11.56 -6.00
CA LYS A 127 -7.65 10.56 -5.61
C LYS A 127 -6.51 11.12 -4.77
N ASN A 128 -5.97 12.28 -5.16
CA ASN A 128 -4.88 12.89 -4.39
C ASN A 128 -5.34 13.27 -2.96
N ASP A 129 -6.50 13.91 -2.88
CA ASP A 129 -7.11 14.36 -1.62
C ASP A 129 -7.46 13.17 -0.72
N PHE A 130 -7.93 12.07 -1.30
CA PHE A 130 -8.25 10.82 -0.63
C PHE A 130 -7.04 10.25 0.12
N TYR A 131 -5.91 10.09 -0.58
CA TYR A 131 -4.70 9.56 0.06
C TYR A 131 -4.11 10.53 1.08
N GLN A 132 -4.12 11.84 0.78
CA GLN A 132 -3.67 12.85 1.74
C GLN A 132 -4.49 12.85 3.03
N LEU A 133 -5.82 12.70 2.95
CA LEU A 133 -6.69 12.66 4.12
C LEU A 133 -6.47 11.40 4.97
N LEU A 134 -6.30 10.24 4.33
CA LEU A 134 -5.97 8.99 5.02
C LEU A 134 -4.61 9.07 5.71
N GLU A 135 -3.59 9.59 5.01
CA GLU A 135 -2.24 9.75 5.56
C GLU A 135 -2.25 10.73 6.73
N ARG A 136 -2.92 11.87 6.60
CA ARG A 136 -3.07 12.86 7.68
C ARG A 136 -3.66 12.24 8.94
N ASN A 137 -4.72 11.45 8.80
CA ASN A 137 -5.41 10.81 9.93
C ASN A 137 -4.62 9.66 10.56
N PHE A 138 -3.90 8.87 9.76
CA PHE A 138 -3.30 7.62 10.22
C PHE A 138 -1.77 7.61 10.29
N SER A 139 -1.09 8.69 9.92
CA SER A 139 0.38 8.82 9.94
C SER A 139 0.99 8.40 11.28
N HIS A 140 0.47 8.90 12.39
CA HIS A 140 0.94 8.57 13.73
C HIS A 140 0.79 7.08 14.05
N LEU A 141 -0.36 6.48 13.72
CA LEU A 141 -0.62 5.05 13.95
C LEU A 141 0.25 4.17 13.06
N ASN A 142 0.49 4.58 11.82
CA ASN A 142 1.42 3.89 10.90
C ASN A 142 2.85 3.91 11.43
N ILE A 143 3.30 5.02 12.02
CA ILE A 143 4.61 5.11 12.68
C ILE A 143 4.69 4.16 13.87
N ILE A 144 3.68 4.14 14.74
CA ILE A 144 3.62 3.23 15.90
C ILE A 144 3.65 1.77 15.44
N LYS A 145 2.79 1.40 14.49
CA LYS A 145 2.72 0.03 13.95
C LYS A 145 4.05 -0.40 13.37
N SER A 146 4.73 0.49 12.64
CA SER A 146 6.04 0.22 12.06
C SER A 146 7.13 0.08 13.13
N LYS A 147 7.15 0.99 14.12
CA LYS A 147 8.13 0.99 15.21
C LYS A 147 8.04 -0.25 16.08
N TYR A 148 6.82 -0.72 16.35
CA TYR A 148 6.55 -1.86 17.24
C TYR A 148 6.13 -3.12 16.48
N PHE A 149 6.39 -3.19 15.18
CA PHE A 149 5.96 -4.32 14.33
C PHE A 149 6.38 -5.69 14.89
N LEU A 150 7.62 -5.81 15.35
CA LEU A 150 8.14 -7.04 15.96
C LEU A 150 7.50 -7.33 17.32
N GLU A 151 7.12 -6.29 18.07
CA GLU A 151 6.41 -6.45 19.34
C GLU A 151 4.98 -6.97 19.11
N PHE A 152 4.33 -6.54 18.02
CA PHE A 152 3.03 -7.06 17.60
C PHE A 152 3.09 -8.50 17.08
N LEU A 153 4.18 -8.90 16.42
CA LEU A 153 4.36 -10.27 15.92
C LEU A 153 4.71 -11.26 17.03
N SER A 154 5.51 -10.85 18.02
CA SER A 154 5.87 -11.71 19.14
C SER A 154 6.09 -10.91 20.41
N LEU A 155 5.22 -11.11 21.41
CA LEU A 155 5.33 -10.45 22.72
C LEU A 155 6.56 -10.92 23.52
N TYR A 156 7.03 -12.14 23.27
CA TYR A 156 8.03 -12.81 24.11
C TYR A 156 9.47 -12.72 23.59
N MET A 157 9.68 -12.64 22.27
CA MET A 157 11.01 -12.75 21.64
C MET A 157 11.46 -11.44 21.00
N ILE A 158 11.45 -10.37 21.79
CA ILE A 158 11.94 -9.05 21.37
C ILE A 158 13.33 -8.85 21.97
N ALA A 159 14.28 -8.29 21.20
CA ALA A 159 15.63 -7.97 21.66
C ALA A 159 15.64 -7.12 22.95
N LYS A 160 14.59 -6.32 23.19
CA LYS A 160 14.39 -5.51 24.39
C LYS A 160 13.99 -6.31 25.64
N ASN A 161 13.33 -7.46 25.46
CA ASN A 161 12.85 -8.32 26.54
C ASN A 161 13.83 -9.46 26.87
N ILE A 162 14.76 -9.76 25.96
CA ILE A 162 15.81 -10.76 26.18
C ILE A 162 16.92 -10.12 27.02
N ASN A 163 17.06 -10.58 28.26
CA ASN A 163 18.24 -10.26 29.06
C ASN A 163 19.45 -11.08 28.55
N TYR A 164 20.20 -10.50 27.62
CA TYR A 164 21.37 -11.13 27.01
C TYR A 164 22.39 -11.66 28.03
N THR A 165 22.67 -10.90 29.08
CA THR A 165 23.64 -11.34 30.12
C THR A 165 23.20 -12.63 30.78
N LYS A 166 21.93 -12.74 31.17
CA LYS A 166 21.36 -13.94 31.79
C LYS A 166 21.34 -15.11 30.81
N SER A 167 20.94 -14.88 29.56
CA SER A 167 20.89 -15.92 28.52
C SER A 167 22.27 -16.50 28.21
N ILE A 168 23.30 -15.66 28.14
CA ILE A 168 24.69 -16.08 27.90
C ILE A 168 25.21 -16.93 29.07
N ILE A 169 24.96 -16.52 30.31
CA ILE A 169 25.36 -17.28 31.50
C ILE A 169 24.70 -18.66 31.53
N ILE A 170 23.40 -18.73 31.26
CA ILE A 170 22.66 -20.00 31.20
C ILE A 170 23.21 -20.89 30.09
N PHE A 171 23.49 -20.32 28.92
CA PHE A 171 24.09 -21.07 27.81
C PHE A 171 25.45 -21.67 28.20
N PHE A 172 26.35 -20.90 28.81
CA PHE A 172 27.63 -21.41 29.26
C PHE A 172 27.50 -22.50 30.31
N LEU A 173 26.58 -22.35 31.28
CA LEU A 173 26.32 -23.37 32.28
C LEU A 173 25.87 -24.70 31.65
N ILE A 174 24.92 -24.64 30.71
CA ILE A 174 24.44 -25.82 29.99
C ILE A 174 25.57 -26.44 29.15
N TYR A 175 26.34 -25.61 28.45
CA TYR A 175 27.47 -26.05 27.63
C TYR A 175 28.51 -26.81 28.46
N PHE A 176 28.95 -26.25 29.59
CA PHE A 176 29.91 -26.90 30.49
C PHE A 176 29.32 -28.14 31.16
N ALA A 177 28.03 -28.14 31.53
CA ALA A 177 27.37 -29.31 32.09
C ALA A 177 27.32 -30.48 31.09
N ILE A 178 27.05 -30.21 29.81
CA ILE A 178 27.05 -31.22 28.75
C ILE A 178 28.48 -31.70 28.46
N LEU A 179 29.45 -30.79 28.43
CA LEU A 179 30.88 -31.12 28.25
C LEU A 179 31.37 -32.11 29.32
N LEU A 180 31.05 -31.85 30.59
CA LEU A 180 31.54 -32.64 31.72
C LEU A 180 30.80 -33.98 31.87
N ASN A 181 29.47 -33.98 31.74
CA ASN A 181 28.67 -35.17 32.01
C ASN A 181 28.50 -36.10 30.78
N PHE A 182 28.60 -35.56 29.56
CA PHE A 182 28.28 -36.30 28.33
C PHE A 182 29.31 -36.04 27.22
N LYS A 183 30.59 -36.30 27.52
CA LYS A 183 31.71 -36.06 26.60
C LYS A 183 31.50 -36.60 25.17
N HIS A 184 31.00 -37.83 25.04
CA HIS A 184 30.74 -38.43 23.72
C HIS A 184 29.63 -37.71 22.94
N LEU A 185 28.52 -37.39 23.62
CA LEU A 185 27.39 -36.67 23.03
C LEU A 185 27.80 -35.25 22.62
N PHE A 186 28.62 -34.58 23.43
CA PHE A 186 29.22 -33.30 23.12
C PHE A 186 30.10 -33.34 21.86
N HIS A 187 30.93 -34.37 21.70
CA HIS A 187 31.74 -34.54 20.49
C HIS A 187 30.86 -34.77 19.24
N ILE A 188 29.81 -35.57 19.34
CA ILE A 188 28.87 -35.81 18.23
C ILE A 188 28.18 -34.51 17.82
N ILE A 189 27.63 -33.76 18.79
CA ILE A 189 26.97 -32.47 18.52
C ILE A 189 27.94 -31.50 17.85
N ASN A 190 29.18 -31.40 18.35
CA ASN A 190 30.18 -30.52 17.74
C ASN A 190 30.49 -30.93 16.30
N ILE A 191 30.64 -32.22 16.00
CA ILE A 191 30.87 -32.70 14.63
C ILE A 191 29.71 -32.27 13.72
N ILE A 192 28.46 -32.41 14.19
CA ILE A 192 27.28 -31.97 13.44
C ILE A 192 27.30 -30.45 13.23
N CYS A 193 27.62 -29.65 14.26
CA CYS A 193 27.73 -28.20 14.15
C CYS A 193 28.84 -27.78 13.18
N TYR A 194 30.02 -28.41 13.23
CA TYR A 194 31.11 -28.15 12.30
C TYR A 194 30.72 -28.50 10.86
N PHE A 195 30.04 -29.63 10.66
CA PHE A 195 29.55 -30.03 9.36
C PHE A 195 28.52 -29.03 8.81
N SER A 196 27.54 -28.63 9.64
CA SER A 196 26.55 -27.59 9.29
C SER A 196 27.23 -26.26 8.96
N GLN A 197 28.23 -25.83 9.75
CA GLN A 197 29.00 -24.62 9.49
C GLN A 197 29.72 -24.69 8.13
N ASN A 198 30.30 -25.84 7.79
CA ASN A 198 30.97 -26.02 6.52
C ASN A 198 30.00 -26.02 5.34
N ILE A 199 28.81 -26.62 5.47
CA ILE A 199 27.73 -26.51 4.47
C ILE A 199 27.34 -25.05 4.26
N LEU A 200 27.09 -24.31 5.35
CA LEU A 200 26.72 -22.89 5.26
C LEU A 200 27.82 -22.05 4.61
N LYS A 201 29.09 -22.31 4.94
CA LYS A 201 30.23 -21.66 4.27
C LYS A 201 30.26 -21.97 2.79
N ILE A 202 30.08 -23.22 2.39
CA ILE A 202 30.03 -23.61 0.96
C ILE A 202 28.87 -22.90 0.26
N ILE A 203 27.69 -22.81 0.87
CA ILE A 203 26.55 -22.07 0.32
C ILE A 203 26.91 -20.59 0.16
N LEU A 204 27.51 -19.96 1.18
CA LEU A 204 27.94 -18.56 1.11
C LEU A 204 28.99 -18.34 0.02
N PHE A 205 29.98 -19.23 -0.11
CA PHE A 205 30.98 -19.16 -1.16
C PHE A 205 30.38 -19.37 -2.54
N ASN A 206 29.46 -20.33 -2.69
CA ASN A 206 28.76 -20.56 -3.96
C ASN A 206 27.90 -19.35 -4.33
N GLN A 207 27.16 -18.78 -3.38
CA GLN A 207 26.39 -17.55 -3.62
C GLN A 207 27.32 -16.41 -4.03
N ALA A 208 28.40 -16.17 -3.29
CA ALA A 208 29.37 -15.14 -3.61
C ALA A 208 30.06 -15.35 -4.99
N ALA A 209 30.39 -16.60 -5.33
CA ALA A 209 31.03 -16.97 -6.60
C ALA A 209 30.06 -16.94 -7.79
N ILE A 210 28.75 -17.19 -7.57
CA ILE A 210 27.68 -17.08 -8.57
C ILE A 210 27.25 -15.61 -8.76
N THR A 211 27.54 -14.73 -7.80
CA THR A 211 27.34 -13.27 -7.93
C THR A 211 28.65 -12.49 -8.13
N PRO A 212 29.47 -12.77 -9.17
CA PRO A 212 30.64 -11.92 -9.45
C PRO A 212 30.22 -10.51 -9.94
N ASP A 213 28.96 -10.33 -10.33
CA ASP A 213 28.47 -9.15 -11.05
C ASP A 213 27.78 -8.07 -10.18
N THR A 214 27.56 -8.29 -8.88
CA THR A 214 26.80 -7.30 -8.08
C THR A 214 27.64 -6.10 -7.65
N ILE A 215 28.95 -6.25 -7.54
CA ILE A 215 29.88 -5.15 -7.28
C ILE A 215 30.31 -4.47 -8.59
N PHE A 216 30.42 -5.23 -9.69
CA PHE A 216 30.90 -4.70 -10.99
C PHE A 216 29.84 -3.96 -11.82
N LYS A 217 28.55 -4.01 -11.47
CA LYS A 217 27.50 -3.25 -12.18
C LYS A 217 27.19 -1.88 -11.58
N ILE A 218 27.79 -1.55 -10.44
CA ILE A 218 27.61 -0.22 -9.84
C ILE A 218 28.41 0.82 -10.64
N SER A 219 29.61 0.51 -11.12
CA SER A 219 30.40 1.43 -11.95
C SER A 219 29.73 1.75 -13.29
N ASP A 220 29.02 0.80 -13.89
CA ASP A 220 28.27 1.02 -15.14
C ASP A 220 26.99 1.85 -14.93
N LEU A 221 26.52 2.01 -13.68
CA LEU A 221 25.41 2.92 -13.32
C LEU A 221 25.89 4.36 -13.06
N TYR A 222 27.17 4.56 -12.78
CA TYR A 222 27.77 5.87 -12.48
C TYR A 222 28.36 6.60 -13.69
N SER A 223 28.34 5.99 -14.88
CA SER A 223 28.87 6.60 -16.12
C SER A 223 27.93 7.61 -16.79
N ASN A 224 26.75 7.86 -16.22
CA ASN A 224 25.85 8.93 -16.63
C ASN A 224 25.85 10.05 -15.57
N ASP A 225 26.59 11.12 -15.83
CA ASP A 225 26.65 12.39 -15.06
C ASP A 225 25.30 13.13 -14.92
N SER A 226 24.18 12.49 -15.22
CA SER A 226 22.84 13.08 -15.24
C SER A 226 21.91 12.61 -14.11
N LEU A 227 22.36 11.68 -13.26
CA LEU A 227 21.55 11.20 -12.15
C LEU A 227 21.98 11.91 -10.85
N PRO A 228 21.09 12.69 -10.20
CA PRO A 228 21.40 13.28 -8.91
C PRO A 228 21.71 12.18 -7.87
N ILE A 229 22.74 12.41 -7.07
CA ILE A 229 23.15 11.50 -5.98
C ILE A 229 22.08 11.54 -4.89
N TYR A 230 21.30 10.47 -4.76
CA TYR A 230 20.37 10.28 -3.66
C TYR A 230 20.98 9.40 -2.58
N THR A 231 20.88 9.81 -1.32
CA THR A 231 21.09 8.91 -0.18
C THR A 231 19.73 8.43 0.29
N ILE A 232 19.38 7.18 -0.03
CA ILE A 232 18.17 6.54 0.50
C ILE A 232 18.63 5.56 1.58
N LEU A 233 18.17 5.79 2.81
CA LEU A 233 18.41 4.87 3.92
C LEU A 233 17.54 3.62 3.71
N LEU A 234 18.10 2.60 3.06
CA LEU A 234 17.48 1.28 3.01
C LEU A 234 17.72 0.56 4.35
N PRO A 235 16.66 0.08 5.03
CA PRO A 235 16.84 -0.83 6.14
C PRO A 235 17.54 -2.11 5.66
N LEU A 236 18.69 -2.43 6.24
CA LEU A 236 19.59 -3.54 5.86
C LEU A 236 18.91 -4.93 5.82
N TYR A 237 17.70 -5.08 6.36
CA TYR A 237 16.96 -6.34 6.41
C TYR A 237 16.06 -6.61 5.20
N GLN A 238 15.95 -5.70 4.22
CA GLN A 238 15.23 -5.98 2.98
C GLN A 238 16.21 -6.36 1.86
N GLU A 239 16.10 -7.62 1.47
CA GLU A 239 16.93 -8.36 0.53
C GLU A 239 17.32 -7.60 -0.75
N SER A 240 18.53 -7.90 -1.25
CA SER A 240 19.11 -7.39 -2.51
C SER A 240 18.18 -7.53 -3.73
N GLY A 241 17.20 -8.44 -3.70
CA GLY A 241 16.19 -8.62 -4.74
C GLY A 241 15.26 -7.42 -4.96
N LYS A 242 14.97 -6.63 -3.91
CA LYS A 242 14.09 -5.45 -4.03
C LYS A 242 14.79 -4.21 -4.56
N LEU A 243 16.13 -4.20 -4.54
CA LEU A 243 16.95 -3.05 -4.91
C LEU A 243 16.77 -2.67 -6.39
N LYS A 244 16.64 -3.67 -7.28
CA LYS A 244 16.32 -3.44 -8.71
C LYS A 244 14.95 -2.79 -8.92
N SER A 245 13.94 -3.25 -8.17
CA SER A 245 12.60 -2.68 -8.23
C SER A 245 12.60 -1.23 -7.73
N ILE A 246 13.28 -0.95 -6.62
CA ILE A 246 13.40 0.41 -6.08
C ILE A 246 14.10 1.34 -7.08
N ILE A 247 15.23 0.93 -7.67
CA ILE A 247 15.93 1.71 -8.70
C ILE A 247 15.03 1.96 -9.91
N SER A 248 14.29 0.94 -10.37
CA SER A 248 13.35 1.10 -11.49
C SER A 248 12.20 2.06 -11.16
N CYS A 249 11.70 2.04 -9.92
CA CYS A 249 10.67 2.96 -9.47
C CYS A 249 11.23 4.40 -9.42
N ILE A 250 12.44 4.61 -8.89
CA ILE A 250 13.10 5.92 -8.84
C ILE A 250 13.35 6.47 -10.25
N ALA A 251 13.80 5.64 -11.18
CA ALA A 251 14.01 6.04 -12.58
C ALA A 251 12.72 6.52 -13.27
N ASN A 252 11.57 5.98 -12.84
CA ASN A 252 10.25 6.36 -13.34
C ASN A 252 9.63 7.56 -12.61
N ILE A 253 10.25 8.06 -11.54
CA ILE A 253 9.85 9.33 -10.93
C ILE A 253 10.35 10.43 -11.88
N ASN A 254 9.43 11.08 -12.60
CA ASN A 254 9.68 12.30 -13.36
C ASN A 254 9.92 13.48 -12.40
N TYR A 255 11.00 13.38 -11.61
CA TYR A 255 11.46 14.45 -10.74
C TYR A 255 12.25 15.46 -11.57
N PRO A 256 12.17 16.77 -11.30
CA PRO A 256 12.90 17.78 -12.05
C PRO A 256 14.40 17.44 -12.04
N LYS A 257 14.92 17.10 -13.21
CA LYS A 257 16.35 17.00 -13.45
C LYS A 257 16.89 18.41 -13.29
N HIS A 258 17.92 18.58 -12.47
CA HIS A 258 18.58 19.88 -12.38
C HIS A 258 18.91 20.36 -13.79
N VAL A 259 18.28 21.46 -14.20
CA VAL A 259 18.68 22.21 -15.38
C VAL A 259 20.03 22.77 -15.00
N ASN A 260 21.11 22.18 -15.53
CA ASN A 260 22.40 22.84 -15.51
C ASN A 260 22.24 24.08 -16.39
N SER A 261 21.94 25.22 -15.76
CA SER A 261 22.18 26.52 -16.33
C SER A 261 23.69 26.74 -16.34
N GLY A 262 24.30 26.50 -17.49
CA GLY A 262 25.70 26.71 -17.81
C GLY A 262 25.96 26.44 -19.28
#